data_AF-A0A1H1ZWM7-F1
#
_entry.id   AF-A0A1H1ZWM7-F1
#
_cell.length_a   1.000
_cell.length_b   1.000
_cell.length_c   1.000
_cell.angle_alpha   90.00
_cell.angle_beta   90.00
_cell.angle_gamma   90.00
#
_symmetry.space_group_name_H-M   'P 1'
#
loop_
_entity.id
_entity.type
_entity.pdbx_description
1 polymer ?
#
loop_
_entity_poly.entity_id
_entity_poly.type
_entity_poly.pdbx_seq_one_letter_code
_entity_poly.pdbx_strand_id
1 'polypeptide(L)'
;MNPTQKQGGHVPELNQQDRFELTEQGHRYLDYTSDELDRFRTLCEKYDADRAEGHGERLLDAYAAHHETADSREVLGDGDEPGSVPSVLRSAAVYLQRHGWIQGAYYDATCGVFTPPTCMVGAIGMACYGGPVDAPAQMFDEPGFAEFEQAVLHLDRYLLVHHGVEAYAFNDTRGRTTAEVIDALRRAADVPSGELIEALRAIDEMDDRLAESGLTFEQVIILLQSSDETVQSSDLPDDDGQAGFSECLLCGAPGGYPYCMGAFGGQLPCVAVVEASNLGGGDVR
;
A
#
# COMPACT_ATOMS: atom_id res chain seq x y z
N MET A 1 37.41 8.12 54.84
CA MET A 1 36.72 8.02 53.54
C MET A 1 35.24 7.88 53.82
N ASN A 2 34.45 8.92 53.56
CA ASN A 2 33.01 8.95 53.78
C ASN A 2 32.31 8.77 52.41
N PRO A 3 31.25 7.95 52.30
CA PRO A 3 30.53 7.78 51.06
C PRO A 3 29.60 8.99 50.83
N THR A 4 29.72 9.57 49.64
CA THR A 4 28.93 10.70 49.13
C THR A 4 27.45 10.35 49.00
N GLN A 5 26.63 11.12 49.71
CA GLN A 5 25.16 11.11 49.65
C GLN A 5 24.74 11.86 48.37
N LYS A 6 24.20 11.14 47.38
CA LYS A 6 23.60 11.74 46.17
C LYS A 6 22.31 12.45 46.59
N GLN A 7 22.27 13.78 46.47
CA GLN A 7 21.05 14.57 46.57
C GLN A 7 20.21 14.31 45.31
N GLY A 8 19.02 13.74 45.49
CA GLY A 8 18.03 13.61 44.43
C GLY A 8 17.51 14.99 44.02
N GLY A 9 17.74 15.36 42.77
CA GLY A 9 17.13 16.56 42.19
C GLY A 9 15.63 16.35 42.06
N HIS A 10 14.85 17.21 42.72
CA HIS A 10 13.42 17.30 42.53
C HIS A 10 13.16 17.84 41.13
N VAL A 11 12.68 16.97 40.23
CA VAL A 11 12.09 17.42 38.97
C VAL A 11 10.77 18.09 39.33
N PRO A 12 10.55 19.38 38.98
CA PRO A 12 9.28 20.03 39.23
C PRO A 12 8.19 19.33 38.43
N GLU A 13 7.16 18.89 39.13
CA GLU A 13 5.95 18.32 38.57
C GLU A 13 5.23 19.44 37.82
N LEU A 14 5.25 19.40 36.48
CA LEU A 14 4.48 20.33 35.65
C LEU A 14 3.00 20.15 35.99
N ASN A 15 2.32 21.23 36.33
CA ASN A 15 0.92 21.15 36.70
C ASN A 15 0.07 20.78 35.45
N GLN A 16 -1.11 20.22 35.68
CA GLN A 16 -2.00 19.72 34.62
C GLN A 16 -2.42 20.79 33.59
N GLN A 17 -2.39 22.07 33.97
CA GLN A 17 -2.65 23.23 33.11
C GLN A 17 -1.49 23.51 32.16
N ASP A 18 -0.23 23.40 32.63
CA ASP A 18 0.97 23.56 31.80
C ASP A 18 1.10 22.41 30.77
N ARG A 19 0.57 21.22 31.11
CA ARG A 19 0.43 20.09 30.17
C ARG A 19 -0.62 20.33 29.09
N PHE A 20 -1.60 21.21 29.31
CA PHE A 20 -2.68 21.48 28.35
C PHE A 20 -2.28 22.57 27.34
N GLU A 21 -1.51 23.58 27.77
CA GLU A 21 -1.03 24.66 26.88
C GLU A 21 0.07 24.19 25.89
N LEU A 22 0.83 23.14 26.23
CA LEU A 22 1.78 22.50 25.30
C LEU A 22 1.09 21.71 24.19
N THR A 23 -0.08 21.14 24.45
CA THR A 23 -0.89 20.42 23.45
C THR A 23 -1.49 21.38 22.42
N GLU A 24 -1.98 22.55 22.86
CA GLU A 24 -2.53 23.57 21.95
C GLU A 24 -1.49 24.18 20.99
N GLN A 25 -0.21 24.23 21.38
CA GLN A 25 0.86 24.65 20.46
C GLN A 25 1.30 23.53 19.49
N GLY A 26 1.08 22.25 19.83
CA GLY A 26 1.28 21.11 18.93
C GLY A 26 0.18 20.94 17.87
N HIS A 27 -1.02 21.49 18.10
CA HIS A 27 -2.12 21.47 17.12
C HIS A 27 -1.92 22.39 15.91
N ARG A 28 -0.80 23.13 15.83
CA ARG A 28 -0.45 23.91 14.62
C ARG A 28 0.12 23.09 13.46
N TYR A 29 0.33 21.79 13.65
CA TYR A 29 0.80 20.85 12.63
C TYR A 29 -0.28 19.89 12.12
N LEU A 30 -1.53 20.11 12.48
CA LEU A 30 -2.67 19.41 11.90
C LEU A 30 -3.29 20.33 10.83
N ASP A 31 -2.92 20.13 9.56
CA ASP A 31 -3.76 20.58 8.45
C ASP A 31 -5.06 19.75 8.35
N TYR A 32 -5.28 18.79 9.26
CA TYR A 32 -6.49 17.99 9.35
C TYR A 32 -7.41 18.52 10.44
N THR A 33 -8.63 18.83 10.03
CA THR A 33 -9.72 19.16 10.95
C THR A 33 -10.22 17.90 11.66
N SER A 34 -10.74 18.04 12.89
CA SER A 34 -11.41 16.93 13.61
C SER A 34 -12.50 16.26 12.75
N ASP A 35 -13.18 17.06 11.91
CA ASP A 35 -14.22 16.59 11.00
C ASP A 35 -13.67 15.64 9.91
N GLU A 36 -12.43 15.84 9.46
CA GLU A 36 -11.80 14.97 8.45
C GLU A 36 -11.39 13.62 9.04
N LEU A 37 -10.97 13.59 10.31
CA LEU A 37 -10.66 12.35 11.02
C LEU A 37 -11.92 11.52 11.29
N ASP A 38 -13.01 12.15 11.71
CA ASP A 38 -14.29 11.47 11.93
C ASP A 38 -14.93 10.96 10.62
N ARG A 39 -14.82 11.73 9.52
CA ARG A 39 -15.20 11.25 8.19
C ARG A 39 -14.39 10.03 7.77
N PHE A 40 -13.08 10.06 7.97
CA PHE A 40 -12.21 8.94 7.64
C PHE A 40 -12.58 7.67 8.42
N ARG A 41 -12.84 7.79 9.72
CA ARG A 41 -13.30 6.65 10.53
C ARG A 41 -14.61 6.05 10.00
N THR A 42 -15.56 6.92 9.63
CA THR A 42 -16.84 6.50 9.04
C THR A 42 -16.65 5.76 7.70
N LEU A 43 -15.70 6.21 6.87
CA LEU A 43 -15.38 5.57 5.60
C LEU A 43 -14.78 4.18 5.79
N CYS A 44 -13.87 4.01 6.75
CA CYS A 44 -13.31 2.70 7.07
C CYS A 44 -14.40 1.71 7.51
N GLU A 45 -15.32 2.14 8.39
CA GLU A 45 -16.45 1.32 8.84
C GLU A 45 -17.40 0.92 7.69
N LYS A 46 -17.69 1.85 6.76
CA LYS A 46 -18.52 1.58 5.57
C LYS A 46 -17.82 0.61 4.63
N TYR A 47 -16.53 0.84 4.37
CA TYR A 47 -15.73 0.02 3.47
C TYR A 47 -15.60 -1.44 3.97
N ASP A 48 -15.42 -1.64 5.27
CA ASP A 48 -15.42 -2.97 5.88
C ASP A 48 -16.76 -3.70 5.72
N ALA A 49 -17.87 -2.96 5.75
CA ALA A 49 -19.20 -3.51 5.49
C ALA A 49 -19.35 -3.94 4.02
N ASP A 50 -18.93 -3.10 3.07
CA ASP A 50 -19.03 -3.39 1.62
C ASP A 50 -18.05 -4.50 1.18
N ARG A 51 -16.90 -4.62 1.85
CA ARG A 51 -15.94 -5.72 1.64
C ARG A 51 -16.54 -7.08 2.00
N ALA A 52 -17.38 -7.16 3.03
CA ALA A 52 -18.09 -8.40 3.37
C ALA A 52 -18.97 -8.90 2.20
N GLU A 53 -19.32 -8.01 1.26
CA GLU A 53 -20.13 -8.30 0.07
C GLU A 53 -19.29 -8.54 -1.20
N GLY A 54 -17.97 -8.32 -1.16
CA GLY A 54 -17.02 -8.70 -2.23
C GLY A 54 -16.78 -7.64 -3.32
N HIS A 55 -17.02 -6.35 -3.04
CA HIS A 55 -17.06 -5.30 -4.07
C HIS A 55 -15.77 -4.47 -4.24
N GLY A 56 -14.77 -4.61 -3.36
CA GLY A 56 -13.65 -3.65 -3.26
C GLY A 56 -12.54 -3.69 -4.33
N GLU A 57 -12.34 -4.80 -5.03
CA GLU A 57 -11.10 -5.02 -5.82
C GLU A 57 -11.05 -4.29 -7.19
N ARG A 58 -12.18 -3.83 -7.75
CA ARG A 58 -12.26 -3.39 -9.17
C ARG A 58 -12.37 -1.88 -9.38
N LEU A 59 -12.61 -1.12 -8.33
CA LEU A 59 -12.71 0.35 -8.34
C LEU A 59 -11.31 0.99 -8.52
N LEU A 60 -10.29 0.25 -8.10
CA LEU A 60 -8.86 0.60 -8.13
C LEU A 60 -8.29 0.61 -9.56
N ASP A 61 -8.75 -0.31 -10.42
CA ASP A 61 -8.27 -0.42 -11.81
C ASP A 61 -8.64 0.82 -12.65
N ALA A 62 -9.82 1.39 -12.40
CA ALA A 62 -10.29 2.60 -13.09
C ALA A 62 -9.50 3.85 -12.68
N TYR A 63 -9.13 3.97 -11.40
CA TYR A 63 -8.33 5.09 -10.90
C TYR A 63 -6.86 4.99 -11.36
N ALA A 64 -6.28 3.79 -11.32
CA ALA A 64 -4.92 3.53 -11.81
C ALA A 64 -4.76 3.90 -13.30
N ALA A 65 -5.75 3.55 -14.14
CA ALA A 65 -5.74 3.89 -15.57
C ALA A 65 -5.78 5.40 -15.85
N HIS A 66 -6.34 6.21 -14.95
CA HIS A 66 -6.36 7.67 -15.08
C HIS A 66 -5.02 8.32 -14.67
N HIS A 67 -4.30 7.75 -13.69
CA HIS A 67 -3.09 8.36 -13.12
C HIS A 67 -1.78 7.98 -13.84
N GLU A 68 -1.72 6.91 -14.62
CA GLU A 68 -0.53 6.59 -15.45
C GLU A 68 -0.20 7.66 -16.51
N THR A 69 -1.09 8.63 -16.74
CA THR A 69 -0.89 9.73 -17.70
C THR A 69 -0.38 11.04 -17.06
N ALA A 70 -0.26 11.10 -15.73
CA ALA A 70 0.27 12.26 -15.01
C ALA A 70 1.81 12.24 -15.05
N ASP A 71 2.31 12.83 -16.13
CA ASP A 71 3.70 13.06 -16.51
C ASP A 71 4.63 13.56 -15.37
N SER A 72 5.85 13.04 -15.43
CA SER A 72 7.01 13.16 -14.53
C SER A 72 7.49 14.59 -14.33
N ARG A 73 6.76 15.39 -13.55
CA ARG A 73 7.30 16.66 -13.06
C ARG A 73 8.24 16.36 -11.89
N GLU A 74 9.55 16.43 -12.14
CA GLU A 74 10.59 16.35 -11.11
C GLU A 74 10.33 17.41 -10.03
N VAL A 75 9.59 17.02 -8.98
CA VAL A 75 9.60 17.71 -7.71
C VAL A 75 10.96 17.41 -7.11
N LEU A 76 11.90 18.35 -7.27
CA LEU A 76 13.16 18.35 -6.53
C LEU A 76 12.79 18.42 -5.06
N GLY A 77 12.66 17.26 -4.43
CA GLY A 77 12.27 17.12 -3.05
C GLY A 77 13.23 17.90 -2.17
N ASP A 78 12.75 19.01 -1.60
CA ASP A 78 13.29 19.51 -0.35
C ASP A 78 13.34 18.31 0.60
N GLY A 79 14.55 17.96 1.05
CA GLY A 79 14.78 16.73 1.79
C GLY A 79 13.76 16.61 2.91
N ASP A 80 13.07 15.46 2.98
CA ASP A 80 11.93 15.30 3.87
C ASP A 80 12.32 15.71 5.29
N GLU A 81 11.55 16.63 5.86
CA GLU A 81 11.76 17.04 7.24
C GLU A 81 11.71 15.79 8.13
N PRO A 82 12.69 15.57 9.03
CA PRO A 82 12.65 14.45 9.96
C PRO A 82 11.34 14.45 10.75
N GLY A 83 10.64 13.31 10.76
CA GLY A 83 9.32 13.18 11.39
C GLY A 83 8.13 13.49 10.47
N SER A 84 8.35 14.02 9.28
CA SER A 84 7.29 14.11 8.26
C SER A 84 6.84 12.72 7.81
N VAL A 85 5.58 12.62 7.36
CA VAL A 85 4.98 11.37 6.88
C VAL A 85 5.84 10.65 5.83
N PRO A 86 6.33 11.31 4.75
CA PRO A 86 7.21 10.65 3.79
C PRO A 86 8.50 10.09 4.41
N SER A 87 9.12 10.85 5.31
CA SER A 87 10.35 10.45 6.02
C SER A 87 10.12 9.22 6.91
N VAL A 88 9.01 9.18 7.64
CA VAL A 88 8.63 8.06 8.51
C VAL A 88 8.37 6.80 7.68
N LEU A 89 7.58 6.90 6.60
CA LEU A 89 7.25 5.74 5.76
C LEU A 89 8.47 5.18 5.02
N ARG A 90 9.37 6.04 4.52
CA ARG A 90 10.66 5.61 3.95
C ARG A 90 11.55 4.94 5.00
N SER A 91 11.57 5.47 6.22
CA SER A 91 12.33 4.89 7.35
C SER A 91 11.79 3.51 7.74
N ALA A 92 10.46 3.35 7.79
CA ALA A 92 9.82 2.06 8.03
C ALA A 92 10.15 1.04 6.92
N ALA A 93 10.15 1.46 5.65
CA ALA A 93 10.53 0.60 4.53
C ALA A 93 12.01 0.13 4.64
N VAL A 94 12.91 1.04 5.02
CA VAL A 94 14.32 0.72 5.28
C VAL A 94 14.47 -0.22 6.48
N TYR A 95 13.66 -0.04 7.53
CA TYR A 95 13.64 -0.93 8.69
C TYR A 95 13.30 -2.36 8.28
N LEU A 96 12.19 -2.57 7.56
CA LEU A 96 11.75 -3.89 7.10
C LEU A 96 12.79 -4.55 6.19
N GLN A 97 13.44 -3.78 5.33
CA GLN A 97 14.51 -4.27 4.47
C GLN A 97 15.72 -4.83 5.26
N ARG A 98 16.01 -4.24 6.43
CA ARG A 98 17.17 -4.60 7.27
C ARG A 98 16.86 -5.69 8.29
N HIS A 99 15.68 -5.63 8.90
CA HIS A 99 15.33 -6.43 10.08
C HIS A 99 14.32 -7.53 9.79
N GLY A 100 13.72 -7.52 8.59
CA GLY A 100 12.74 -8.50 8.18
C GLY A 100 11.31 -8.08 8.48
N TRP A 101 10.39 -8.68 7.74
CA TRP A 101 8.95 -8.47 7.87
C TRP A 101 8.28 -9.74 8.40
N ILE A 102 7.28 -9.58 9.26
CA ILE A 102 6.41 -10.64 9.75
C ILE A 102 4.93 -10.24 9.63
N GLN A 103 4.06 -11.25 9.62
CA GLN A 103 2.61 -11.09 9.52
C GLN A 103 1.94 -11.35 10.88
N GLY A 104 0.85 -10.64 11.18
CA GLY A 104 -0.02 -10.92 12.34
C GLY A 104 0.49 -10.49 13.72
N ALA A 105 1.65 -9.83 13.82
CA ALA A 105 2.17 -9.29 15.08
C ALA A 105 3.03 -8.04 14.83
N TYR A 106 2.99 -7.08 15.76
CA TYR A 106 3.81 -5.86 15.66
C TYR A 106 5.30 -6.17 15.67
N TYR A 107 5.74 -7.05 16.57
CA TYR A 107 7.14 -7.41 16.76
C TYR A 107 7.26 -8.92 16.99
N ASP A 108 8.32 -9.53 16.47
CA ASP A 108 8.68 -10.89 16.85
C ASP A 108 9.25 -10.90 18.29
N ALA A 109 8.38 -11.15 19.27
CA ALA A 109 8.76 -11.23 20.68
C ALA A 109 9.75 -12.38 20.99
N THR A 110 9.98 -13.31 20.06
CA THR A 110 10.84 -14.48 20.28
C THR A 110 12.31 -14.23 19.89
N CYS A 111 12.60 -13.20 19.09
CA CYS A 111 13.93 -12.99 18.54
C CYS A 111 14.97 -12.48 19.57
N GLY A 112 14.52 -11.90 20.69
CA GLY A 112 15.40 -11.44 21.78
C GLY A 112 16.38 -10.32 21.41
N VAL A 113 16.18 -9.64 20.27
CA VAL A 113 17.01 -8.51 19.82
C VAL A 113 16.24 -7.19 19.90
N PHE A 114 16.97 -6.07 20.02
CA PHE A 114 16.39 -4.73 20.11
C PHE A 114 15.71 -4.28 18.80
N THR A 115 16.14 -4.81 17.66
CA THR A 115 15.56 -4.53 16.33
C THR A 115 14.94 -5.81 15.76
N PRO A 116 13.80 -6.26 16.34
CA PRO A 116 13.13 -7.48 15.92
C PRO A 116 12.57 -7.38 14.49
N PRO A 117 12.33 -8.48 13.79
CA PRO A 117 11.39 -8.48 12.66
C PRO A 117 10.03 -7.92 13.10
N THR A 118 9.36 -7.14 12.23
CA THR A 118 8.08 -6.49 12.56
C THR A 118 7.07 -6.59 11.43
N CYS A 119 5.79 -6.36 11.72
CA CYS A 119 4.84 -6.05 10.66
C CYS A 119 5.06 -4.63 10.12
N MET A 120 4.26 -4.26 9.11
CA MET A 120 4.24 -2.92 8.52
C MET A 120 4.02 -1.82 9.57
N VAL A 121 2.98 -1.93 10.40
CA VAL A 121 2.66 -0.94 11.45
C VAL A 121 3.73 -0.91 12.55
N GLY A 122 4.28 -2.09 12.91
CA GLY A 122 5.40 -2.19 13.85
C GLY A 122 6.64 -1.45 13.35
N ALA A 123 6.93 -1.48 12.05
CA ALA A 123 8.05 -0.73 11.48
C ALA A 123 7.86 0.78 11.53
N ILE A 124 6.62 1.27 11.37
CA ILE A 124 6.28 2.69 11.60
C ILE A 124 6.51 3.04 13.07
N GLY A 125 6.05 2.18 14.00
CA GLY A 125 6.33 2.33 15.42
C GLY A 125 7.83 2.42 15.74
N MET A 126 8.65 1.56 15.13
CA MET A 126 10.11 1.62 15.28
C MET A 126 10.71 2.95 14.80
N ALA A 127 10.18 3.51 13.70
CA ALA A 127 10.64 4.78 13.16
C ALA A 127 10.28 5.96 14.07
N CYS A 128 9.08 5.96 14.67
CA CYS A 128 8.59 7.06 15.50
C CYS A 128 9.08 7.00 16.95
N TYR A 129 9.06 5.82 17.58
CA TYR A 129 9.39 5.66 19.00
C TYR A 129 10.86 5.29 19.25
N GLY A 130 11.60 4.91 18.22
CA GLY A 130 13.01 4.51 18.33
C GLY A 130 13.24 3.15 18.99
N GLY A 131 12.18 2.37 19.26
CA GLY A 131 12.25 1.05 19.89
C GLY A 131 10.90 0.32 19.86
N PRO A 132 10.89 -0.99 20.16
CA PRO A 132 9.66 -1.77 20.23
C PRO A 132 8.80 -1.34 21.43
N VAL A 133 7.49 -1.24 21.21
CA VAL A 133 6.46 -0.92 22.21
C VAL A 133 5.34 -1.97 22.14
N ASP A 134 4.59 -2.23 23.22
CA ASP A 134 3.64 -3.36 23.21
C ASP A 134 2.51 -3.19 22.18
N ALA A 135 1.98 -1.98 22.02
CA ALA A 135 0.91 -1.65 21.09
C ALA A 135 1.10 -0.22 20.53
N PRO A 136 1.77 -0.05 19.37
CA PRO A 136 2.09 1.26 18.79
C PRO A 136 0.89 2.22 18.75
N ALA A 137 -0.26 1.74 18.28
CA ALA A 137 -1.49 2.52 18.16
C ALA A 137 -2.15 2.91 19.51
N GLN A 138 -1.59 2.49 20.65
CA GLN A 138 -2.09 2.81 21.99
C GLN A 138 -1.12 3.68 22.80
N MET A 139 -0.02 4.13 22.20
CA MET A 139 1.03 4.92 22.88
C MET A 139 0.69 6.43 22.92
N PHE A 140 -0.53 6.80 23.30
CA PHE A 140 -1.05 8.19 23.20
C PHE A 140 -0.20 9.25 23.92
N ASP A 141 0.53 8.86 24.96
CA ASP A 141 1.36 9.75 25.78
C ASP A 141 2.85 9.76 25.36
N GLU A 142 3.26 8.92 24.41
CA GLU A 142 4.67 8.83 24.00
C GLU A 142 5.05 9.95 23.02
N PRO A 143 6.27 10.50 23.16
CA PRO A 143 6.88 11.28 22.09
C PRO A 143 6.94 10.44 20.80
N GLY A 144 6.47 10.99 19.68
CA GLY A 144 6.39 10.26 18.41
C GLY A 144 4.99 9.73 18.07
N PHE A 145 4.01 9.80 18.97
CA PHE A 145 2.66 9.30 18.69
C PHE A 145 1.97 10.09 17.58
N ALA A 146 2.15 11.41 17.52
CA ALA A 146 1.55 12.25 16.48
C ALA A 146 2.09 11.88 15.09
N GLU A 147 3.41 11.69 14.96
CA GLU A 147 4.08 11.28 13.73
C GLU A 147 3.65 9.86 13.32
N PHE A 148 3.51 8.96 14.30
CA PHE A 148 2.98 7.61 14.07
C PHE A 148 1.55 7.64 13.53
N GLU A 149 0.64 8.37 14.18
CA GLU A 149 -0.77 8.47 13.79
C GLU A 149 -0.90 9.07 12.39
N GLN A 150 -0.18 10.15 12.10
CA GLN A 150 -0.18 10.78 10.78
C GLN A 150 0.35 9.84 9.68
N ALA A 151 1.43 9.10 9.97
CA ALA A 151 2.00 8.17 8.99
C ALA A 151 1.08 6.97 8.72
N VAL A 152 0.46 6.39 9.75
CA VAL A 152 -0.53 5.31 9.59
C VAL A 152 -1.75 5.81 8.83
N LEU A 153 -2.31 6.97 9.20
CA LEU A 153 -3.46 7.55 8.52
C LEU A 153 -3.18 7.81 7.03
N HIS A 154 -2.00 8.35 6.70
CA HIS A 154 -1.62 8.58 5.31
C HIS A 154 -1.47 7.26 4.55
N LEU A 155 -0.86 6.26 5.18
CA LEU A 155 -0.73 4.93 4.58
C LEU A 155 -2.09 4.26 4.36
N ASP A 156 -3.02 4.36 5.30
CA ASP A 156 -4.36 3.81 5.14
C ASP A 156 -5.09 4.46 3.95
N ARG A 157 -4.99 5.79 3.79
CA ARG A 157 -5.54 6.48 2.61
C ARG A 157 -4.93 5.96 1.32
N TYR A 158 -3.61 5.81 1.27
CA TYR A 158 -2.92 5.24 0.12
C TYR A 158 -3.44 3.83 -0.20
N LEU A 159 -3.50 2.97 0.82
CA LEU A 159 -3.91 1.58 0.64
C LEU A 159 -5.41 1.46 0.31
N LEU A 160 -6.28 2.34 0.79
CA LEU A 160 -7.68 2.39 0.37
C LEU A 160 -7.79 2.78 -1.11
N VAL A 161 -7.06 3.81 -1.55
CA VAL A 161 -7.08 4.28 -2.94
C VAL A 161 -6.48 3.29 -3.94
N HIS A 162 -5.47 2.52 -3.54
CA HIS A 162 -4.72 1.64 -4.46
C HIS A 162 -4.93 0.15 -4.26
N HIS A 163 -5.40 -0.27 -3.08
CA HIS A 163 -5.59 -1.67 -2.73
C HIS A 163 -6.96 -1.96 -2.11
N GLY A 164 -7.76 -0.93 -1.83
CA GLY A 164 -9.08 -1.09 -1.23
C GLY A 164 -8.99 -1.84 0.11
N VAL A 165 -8.01 -1.53 0.95
CA VAL A 165 -7.85 -2.09 2.29
C VAL A 165 -7.06 -1.13 3.17
N GLU A 166 -7.24 -1.18 4.49
CA GLU A 166 -6.37 -0.49 5.45
C GLU A 166 -5.05 -1.24 5.70
N ALA A 167 -4.10 -0.62 6.40
CA ALA A 167 -2.75 -1.13 6.64
C ALA A 167 -2.73 -2.51 7.33
N TYR A 168 -3.59 -2.73 8.33
CA TYR A 168 -3.67 -4.00 9.03
C TYR A 168 -4.15 -5.13 8.10
N ALA A 169 -5.25 -4.91 7.39
CA ALA A 169 -5.80 -5.86 6.42
C ALA A 169 -4.82 -6.12 5.26
N PHE A 170 -4.16 -5.08 4.75
CA PHE A 170 -3.15 -5.21 3.70
C PHE A 170 -1.96 -6.06 4.16
N ASN A 171 -1.43 -5.78 5.36
CA ASN A 171 -0.32 -6.52 5.96
C ASN A 171 -0.69 -7.99 6.19
N ASP A 172 -1.89 -8.23 6.71
CA ASP A 172 -2.33 -9.57 7.10
C ASP A 172 -3.04 -10.35 5.98
N THR A 173 -2.97 -9.84 4.75
CA THR A 173 -3.43 -10.58 3.57
C THR A 173 -2.59 -11.84 3.35
N ARG A 174 -3.25 -13.00 3.23
CA ARG A 174 -2.56 -14.28 2.99
C ARG A 174 -1.79 -14.24 1.67
N GLY A 175 -0.52 -14.65 1.72
CA GLY A 175 0.36 -14.68 0.55
C GLY A 175 1.07 -13.36 0.27
N ARG A 176 0.82 -12.32 1.08
CA ARG A 176 1.56 -11.06 1.02
C ARG A 176 3.05 -11.32 1.24
N THR A 177 3.87 -10.63 0.47
CA THR A 177 5.32 -10.74 0.51
C THR A 177 5.95 -9.49 1.14
N THR A 178 7.16 -9.64 1.69
CA THR A 178 7.95 -8.52 2.20
C THR A 178 8.21 -7.45 1.13
N ALA A 179 8.40 -7.85 -0.13
CA ALA A 179 8.67 -6.92 -1.22
C ALA A 179 7.47 -6.00 -1.49
N GLU A 180 6.25 -6.54 -1.51
CA GLU A 180 5.02 -5.75 -1.70
C GLU A 180 4.78 -4.77 -0.54
N VAL A 181 5.04 -5.20 0.69
CA VAL A 181 4.91 -4.34 1.88
C VAL A 181 5.89 -3.16 1.83
N ILE A 182 7.15 -3.43 1.46
CA ILE A 182 8.17 -2.40 1.31
C ILE A 182 7.82 -1.45 0.15
N ASP A 183 7.31 -1.98 -0.96
CA ASP A 183 6.90 -1.18 -2.12
C ASP A 183 5.72 -0.26 -1.77
N ALA A 184 4.71 -0.78 -1.09
CA ALA A 184 3.56 0.02 -0.64
C ALA A 184 3.98 1.18 0.27
N LEU A 185 4.88 0.95 1.24
CA LEU A 185 5.41 2.02 2.10
C LEU A 185 6.17 3.09 1.30
N ARG A 186 6.97 2.69 0.32
CA ARG A 186 7.74 3.63 -0.52
C ARG A 186 6.82 4.46 -1.41
N ARG A 187 5.89 3.81 -2.11
CA ARG A 187 4.94 4.51 -2.97
C ARG A 187 4.03 5.43 -2.15
N ALA A 188 3.54 4.98 -1.01
CA ALA A 188 2.76 5.84 -0.11
C ALA A 188 3.55 7.10 0.31
N ALA A 189 4.86 6.97 0.54
CA ALA A 189 5.72 8.12 0.86
C ALA A 189 5.90 9.10 -0.32
N ASP A 190 5.72 8.64 -1.56
CA ASP A 190 5.89 9.45 -2.77
C ASP A 190 4.59 10.15 -3.21
N VAL A 191 3.42 9.73 -2.70
CA VAL A 191 2.13 10.35 -3.03
C VAL A 191 1.79 11.48 -2.04
N PRO A 192 1.54 12.71 -2.51
CA PRO A 192 1.08 13.80 -1.65
C PRO A 192 -0.27 13.51 -1.00
N SER A 193 -0.44 13.88 0.26
CA SER A 193 -1.70 13.61 0.99
C SER A 193 -2.92 14.28 0.36
N GLY A 194 -2.74 15.44 -0.28
CA GLY A 194 -3.81 16.15 -0.99
C GLY A 194 -4.43 15.31 -2.12
N GLU A 195 -3.59 14.63 -2.91
CA GLU A 195 -4.05 13.76 -4.01
C GLU A 195 -4.86 12.58 -3.48
N LEU A 196 -4.43 11.96 -2.37
CA LEU A 196 -5.16 10.87 -1.74
C LEU A 196 -6.53 11.31 -1.21
N ILE A 197 -6.62 12.52 -0.66
CA ILE A 197 -7.89 13.07 -0.15
C ILE A 197 -8.85 13.37 -1.29
N GLU A 198 -8.36 13.94 -2.39
CA GLU A 198 -9.16 14.18 -3.59
C GLU A 198 -9.64 12.87 -4.21
N ALA A 199 -8.78 11.85 -4.27
CA ALA A 199 -9.14 10.52 -4.75
C ALA A 199 -10.25 9.88 -3.92
N LEU A 200 -10.12 9.89 -2.59
CA LEU A 200 -11.14 9.36 -1.69
C LEU A 200 -12.48 10.09 -1.82
N ARG A 201 -12.47 11.42 -1.93
CA ARG A 201 -13.70 12.20 -2.18
C ARG A 201 -14.36 11.82 -3.51
N ALA A 202 -13.57 11.59 -4.55
CA ALA A 202 -14.09 11.16 -5.84
C ALA A 202 -14.71 9.75 -5.79
N ILE A 203 -14.11 8.84 -5.01
CA ILE A 203 -14.67 7.51 -4.74
C ILE A 203 -16.01 7.64 -4.01
N ASP A 204 -16.08 8.45 -2.95
CA ASP A 204 -17.31 8.68 -2.18
C ASP A 204 -18.43 9.25 -3.06
N GLU A 205 -18.13 10.27 -3.86
CA GLU A 205 -19.10 10.87 -4.79
C GLU A 205 -19.59 9.86 -5.84
N MET A 206 -18.74 8.93 -6.27
CA MET A 206 -19.14 7.87 -7.17
C MET A 206 -20.05 6.85 -6.47
N ASP A 207 -19.73 6.45 -5.25
CA ASP A 207 -20.55 5.54 -4.46
C ASP A 207 -21.94 6.12 -4.20
N ASP A 208 -22.02 7.42 -3.88
CA ASP A 208 -23.30 8.12 -3.69
C ASP A 208 -24.13 8.11 -4.99
N ARG A 209 -23.50 8.37 -6.13
CA ARG A 209 -24.17 8.30 -7.44
C ARG A 209 -24.64 6.88 -7.78
N LEU A 210 -23.86 5.87 -7.44
CA LEU A 210 -24.23 4.46 -7.63
C LEU A 210 -25.43 4.11 -6.76
N ALA A 211 -25.41 4.51 -5.48
CA ALA A 211 -26.53 4.31 -4.56
C ALA A 211 -27.82 5.00 -5.06
N GLU A 212 -27.73 6.23 -5.57
CA GLU A 212 -28.88 6.96 -6.14
C GLU A 212 -29.41 6.33 -7.43
N SER A 213 -28.55 5.74 -8.25
CA SER A 213 -28.95 5.11 -9.52
C SER A 213 -29.80 3.84 -9.32
N GLY A 214 -29.76 3.24 -8.13
CA GLY A 214 -30.37 1.94 -7.84
C GLY A 214 -29.75 0.79 -8.65
N LEU A 215 -28.63 1.03 -9.34
CA LEU A 215 -27.90 0.01 -10.07
C LEU A 215 -27.07 -0.80 -9.08
N THR A 216 -27.06 -2.12 -9.28
CA THR A 216 -26.10 -2.97 -8.57
C THR A 216 -24.72 -2.79 -9.17
N PHE A 217 -23.68 -3.05 -8.37
CA PHE A 217 -22.30 -3.03 -8.85
C PHE A 217 -22.08 -3.89 -10.11
N GLU A 218 -22.74 -5.05 -10.18
CA GLU A 218 -22.70 -5.94 -11.34
C GLU A 218 -23.28 -5.27 -12.60
N GLN A 219 -24.34 -4.48 -12.47
CA GLN A 219 -24.94 -3.74 -13.59
C GLN A 219 -24.01 -2.63 -14.07
N VAL A 220 -23.27 -2.00 -13.16
CA VAL A 220 -22.25 -0.97 -13.51
C VAL A 220 -21.13 -1.60 -14.33
N ILE A 221 -20.63 -2.77 -13.91
CA ILE A 221 -19.59 -3.50 -14.66
C ILE A 221 -20.08 -3.83 -16.07
N ILE A 222 -21.29 -4.37 -16.20
CA ILE A 222 -21.88 -4.71 -17.51
C ILE A 222 -21.96 -3.46 -18.40
N LEU A 223 -22.39 -2.31 -17.83
CA LEU A 223 -22.46 -1.05 -18.58
C LEU A 223 -21.08 -0.57 -19.03
N LEU A 224 -20.08 -0.57 -18.15
CA LEU A 224 -18.71 -0.15 -18.49
C LEU A 224 -18.08 -1.05 -19.57
N GLN A 225 -18.30 -2.37 -19.49
CA GLN A 225 -17.83 -3.30 -20.52
C GLN A 225 -18.55 -3.10 -21.86
N SER A 226 -19.84 -2.74 -21.84
CA SER A 226 -20.61 -2.53 -23.07
C SER A 226 -20.27 -1.23 -23.81
N SER A 227 -19.79 -0.20 -23.13
CA SER A 227 -19.42 1.07 -23.78
C SER A 227 -18.15 0.97 -24.64
N ASP A 228 -17.25 0.04 -24.32
CA ASP A 228 -15.96 -0.13 -25.01
C ASP A 228 -16.12 -0.84 -26.37
N GLU A 229 -17.13 -1.68 -26.54
CA GLU A 229 -17.40 -2.39 -27.81
C GLU A 229 -17.93 -1.47 -28.92
N THR A 230 -18.40 -0.27 -28.58
CA THR A 230 -19.01 0.66 -29.57
C THR A 230 -18.00 1.42 -30.44
N VAL A 231 -16.69 1.29 -30.19
CA VAL A 231 -15.65 2.10 -30.88
C VAL A 231 -14.90 1.35 -32.00
N GLN A 232 -15.15 0.05 -32.23
CA GLN A 232 -14.32 -0.78 -33.13
C GLN A 232 -14.90 -1.22 -34.50
N SER A 233 -15.98 -0.61 -35.01
CA SER A 233 -16.62 -1.11 -36.25
C SER A 233 -16.85 -0.07 -37.37
N SER A 234 -15.92 0.83 -37.64
CA SER A 234 -15.93 1.55 -38.93
C SER A 234 -14.51 1.75 -39.48
N ASP A 235 -14.26 1.08 -40.61
CA ASP A 235 -13.27 1.45 -41.62
C ASP A 235 -11.80 1.13 -41.37
N LEU A 236 -11.48 -0.15 -41.07
CA LEU A 236 -10.18 -0.68 -41.50
C LEU A 236 -10.37 -1.41 -42.84
N PRO A 237 -9.63 -1.03 -43.90
CA PRO A 237 -9.67 -1.72 -45.18
C PRO A 237 -9.19 -3.16 -44.99
N ASP A 238 -9.91 -4.09 -45.59
CA ASP A 238 -9.55 -5.50 -45.68
C ASP A 238 -8.09 -5.64 -46.14
N ASP A 239 -7.21 -6.08 -45.23
CA ASP A 239 -5.85 -6.54 -45.55
C ASP A 239 -5.89 -8.06 -45.62
N ASP A 240 -6.29 -8.56 -46.78
CA ASP A 240 -6.25 -9.94 -47.21
C ASP A 240 -4.79 -10.40 -47.39
N GLY A 241 -4.07 -10.57 -46.27
CA GLY A 241 -2.63 -10.78 -46.28
C GLY A 241 -2.04 -11.59 -45.12
N GLN A 242 -2.33 -12.90 -45.10
CA GLN A 242 -1.56 -13.95 -44.41
C GLN A 242 -1.64 -14.05 -42.87
N ALA A 243 -2.40 -15.07 -42.44
CA ALA A 243 -2.26 -15.71 -41.14
C ALA A 243 -0.87 -16.35 -40.97
N GLY A 244 0.05 -15.62 -40.35
CA GLY A 244 1.26 -16.19 -39.75
C GLY A 244 0.99 -16.52 -38.29
N PHE A 245 0.87 -17.80 -37.94
CA PHE A 245 0.97 -18.23 -36.56
C PHE A 245 2.31 -17.74 -36.01
N SER A 246 2.30 -16.84 -35.02
CA SER A 246 3.51 -16.39 -34.34
C SER A 246 4.08 -17.55 -33.53
N GLU A 247 5.09 -18.20 -34.11
CA GLU A 247 5.97 -19.10 -33.39
C GLU A 247 6.68 -18.32 -32.27
N CYS A 248 6.85 -18.95 -31.11
CA CYS A 248 7.59 -18.36 -30.01
C CYS A 248 9.03 -18.05 -30.45
N LEU A 249 9.47 -16.77 -30.39
CA LEU A 249 10.81 -16.33 -30.80
C LEU A 249 11.97 -17.03 -30.06
N LEU A 250 11.70 -17.69 -28.93
CA LEU A 250 12.69 -18.41 -28.13
C LEU A 250 12.78 -19.90 -28.45
N CYS A 251 11.69 -20.56 -28.86
CA CYS A 251 11.66 -22.02 -29.00
C CYS A 251 10.95 -22.54 -30.27
N GLY A 252 10.35 -21.68 -31.09
CA GLY A 252 9.67 -22.08 -32.33
C GLY A 252 8.31 -22.75 -32.15
N ALA A 253 7.80 -22.90 -30.91
CA ALA A 253 6.52 -23.56 -30.67
C ALA A 253 5.34 -22.69 -31.13
N PRO A 254 4.32 -23.26 -31.79
CA PRO A 254 3.12 -22.54 -32.20
C PRO A 254 2.28 -22.15 -30.97
N GLY A 255 2.07 -20.85 -30.75
CA GLY A 255 1.26 -20.32 -29.64
C GLY A 255 1.95 -19.15 -28.94
N GLY A 256 1.65 -17.92 -29.38
CA GLY A 256 2.26 -16.68 -28.89
C GLY A 256 1.73 -16.18 -27.54
N TYR A 257 1.94 -16.95 -26.46
CA TYR A 257 1.71 -16.51 -25.07
C TYR A 257 2.91 -16.90 -24.19
N PRO A 258 3.12 -16.27 -23.01
CA PRO A 258 4.40 -16.32 -22.27
C PRO A 258 4.72 -17.68 -21.60
N TYR A 259 3.97 -18.73 -21.93
CA TYR A 259 4.10 -20.07 -21.37
C TYR A 259 3.94 -21.12 -22.48
N CYS A 260 4.85 -22.09 -22.48
CA CYS A 260 4.77 -23.28 -23.34
C CYS A 260 4.08 -24.42 -22.57
N MET A 261 3.22 -25.19 -23.24
CA MET A 261 2.67 -26.42 -22.66
C MET A 261 3.73 -27.53 -22.72
N GLY A 262 4.17 -28.02 -21.55
CA GLY A 262 5.06 -29.16 -21.47
C GLY A 262 4.38 -30.47 -21.86
N ALA A 263 5.17 -31.48 -22.25
CA ALA A 263 4.69 -32.81 -22.68
C ALA A 263 3.84 -33.57 -21.63
N PHE A 264 3.83 -33.10 -20.38
CA PHE A 264 3.05 -33.66 -19.27
C PHE A 264 1.90 -32.74 -18.80
N GLY A 265 1.50 -31.74 -19.60
CA GLY A 265 0.30 -30.94 -19.35
C GLY A 265 0.44 -29.84 -18.28
N GLY A 266 1.67 -29.35 -18.02
CA GLY A 266 1.92 -28.20 -17.15
C GLY A 266 2.36 -26.96 -17.95
N GLN A 267 1.94 -25.76 -17.51
CA GLN A 267 2.46 -24.49 -18.02
C GLN A 267 3.89 -24.29 -17.52
N LEU A 268 4.85 -24.13 -18.44
CA LEU A 268 6.24 -23.81 -18.12
C LEU A 268 6.63 -22.48 -18.77
N PRO A 269 7.40 -21.63 -18.09
CA PRO A 269 7.99 -20.44 -18.72
C PRO A 269 8.96 -20.88 -19.82
N CYS A 270 9.03 -20.13 -20.92
CA CYS A 270 9.79 -20.53 -22.11
C CYS A 270 11.26 -20.87 -21.83
N VAL A 271 11.90 -20.19 -20.88
CA VAL A 271 13.30 -20.45 -20.47
C VAL A 271 13.49 -21.88 -19.93
N ALA A 272 12.54 -22.39 -19.15
CA ALA A 272 12.62 -23.72 -18.56
C ALA A 272 12.50 -24.83 -19.63
N VAL A 273 11.75 -24.57 -20.70
CA VAL A 273 11.63 -25.50 -21.83
C VAL A 273 12.93 -25.57 -22.65
N VAL A 274 13.59 -24.44 -22.87
CA VAL A 274 14.89 -24.40 -23.56
C VAL A 274 15.97 -25.11 -22.75
N GLU A 275 16.02 -24.91 -21.44
CA GLU A 275 16.95 -25.60 -20.55
C GLU A 275 16.72 -27.12 -20.52
N ALA A 276 15.46 -27.56 -20.45
CA ALA A 276 15.12 -28.98 -20.46
C ALA A 276 15.50 -29.65 -21.79
N SER A 277 15.37 -28.94 -22.92
CA SER A 277 15.72 -29.45 -24.25
C SER A 277 17.24 -29.63 -24.42
N ASN A 278 18.05 -28.74 -23.82
CA ASN A 278 19.51 -28.83 -23.88
C ASN A 278 20.10 -29.98 -23.06
N LEU A 279 19.35 -30.53 -22.09
CA LEU A 279 19.80 -31.65 -21.25
C LEU A 279 19.51 -33.03 -21.86
N GLY A 280 18.65 -33.10 -22.89
CA GLY A 280 18.32 -34.33 -23.60
C GLY A 280 18.77 -34.26 -25.06
N GLY A 281 20.02 -34.67 -25.34
CA GLY A 281 20.61 -34.71 -26.69
C GLY A 281 19.93 -35.71 -27.63
N GLY A 282 18.69 -35.43 -28.02
CA GLY A 282 17.90 -36.16 -29.02
C GLY A 282 17.44 -35.22 -30.11
N ASP A 283 17.90 -35.48 -31.33
CA ASP A 283 17.53 -34.81 -32.58
C ASP A 283 16.00 -34.91 -32.80
N VAL A 284 15.30 -33.77 -32.83
CA VAL A 284 13.86 -33.70 -33.16
C VAL A 284 13.74 -33.03 -34.52
N ARG A 285 13.41 -33.83 -35.54
CA ARG A 285 12.82 -33.39 -36.80
C ARG A 285 11.31 -33.50 -36.72
#